data_AF-A0A8X8YXM3-F1
#
_entry.id   AF-A0A8X8YXM3-F1
#
_cell.length_a   1.000
_cell.length_b   1.000
_cell.length_c   1.000
_cell.angle_alpha   90.00
_cell.angle_beta   90.00
_cell.angle_gamma   90.00
#
_symmetry.space_group_name_H-M   'P 1'
#
loop_
_entity.id
_entity.type
_entity.pdbx_description
1 polymer ?
#
loop_
_entity_poly.entity_id
_entity_poly.type
_entity_poly.pdbx_seq_one_letter_code
_entity_poly.pdbx_strand_id
1 'polypeptide(L)'
;MEQYWRGSSINKNEGMVQHLQSFGIIKSKRVAEVMQTIDRGLFVPEGATSYVDSPMQIGYNATISAPHMHAMCLELLESHLKPGMHALDVGSGTGYLTACFAVMVGAQGRTVGVEHIPELVEFSIKNIEKSAAASLLKEGSFSIHVADGRLGWPEFSPYDAIHVGAAAPEIPPALIEQLKPGGRLVIPVGTISQELKVVDKNADGTVNIQSETGVRSAASSTESERERLREREMWCNSTSISLSFLQTTIQHSQLSNGVFPNSVQIAPHRRLVVEAAATTRREDRTARHIRIRKKVEGTPERPRLCVFRSNKHIYAQVIDDTKMHTLASASTMQKPILEEFDYSSGPTIDVAKRVGEAIAKACLEKGIEKVAFDRGGYPYHGRIEALANAAREYGLQF
;
A
#
# COMPACT_ATOMS: atom_id res chain seq x y z
N MET A 1 2.77 -18.51 -12.99
CA MET A 1 1.43 -18.15 -12.50
C MET A 1 0.86 -17.09 -13.43
N GLU A 2 0.54 -17.49 -14.65
CA GLU A 2 0.14 -16.58 -15.73
C GLU A 2 -0.91 -17.26 -16.62
N GLN A 3 -1.84 -17.97 -15.99
CA GLN A 3 -2.99 -18.54 -16.65
C GLN A 3 -4.23 -18.20 -15.84
N TYR A 4 -5.32 -17.98 -16.58
CA TYR A 4 -6.66 -17.57 -16.13
C TYR A 4 -6.80 -16.08 -15.88
N TRP A 5 -7.16 -15.32 -16.93
CA TRP A 5 -8.22 -14.29 -16.93
C TRP A 5 -8.48 -13.87 -18.40
N ARG A 6 -8.95 -14.79 -19.25
CA ARG A 6 -9.46 -14.48 -20.60
C ARG A 6 -10.98 -14.29 -20.54
N GLY A 7 -11.43 -13.19 -19.95
CA GLY A 7 -12.83 -12.74 -19.92
C GLY A 7 -12.89 -11.21 -20.04
N SER A 8 -14.08 -10.66 -20.34
CA SER A 8 -14.29 -9.19 -20.35
C SER A 8 -13.94 -8.58 -18.99
N SER A 9 -13.66 -7.28 -18.92
CA SER A 9 -13.27 -6.59 -17.67
C SER A 9 -14.25 -6.81 -16.53
N ILE A 10 -15.56 -6.84 -16.83
CA ILE A 10 -16.65 -7.13 -15.88
C ILE A 10 -16.44 -8.49 -15.18
N ASN A 11 -16.08 -9.53 -15.94
CA ASN A 11 -15.83 -10.86 -15.37
C ASN A 11 -14.58 -10.88 -14.47
N LYS A 12 -13.65 -9.93 -14.63
CA LYS A 12 -12.45 -9.82 -13.79
C LYS A 12 -12.71 -9.04 -12.50
N ASN A 13 -13.47 -7.95 -12.56
CA ASN A 13 -13.85 -7.19 -11.37
C ASN A 13 -14.72 -8.03 -10.43
N GLU A 14 -15.71 -8.73 -10.98
CA GLU A 14 -16.55 -9.64 -10.20
C GLU A 14 -15.73 -10.76 -9.57
N GLY A 15 -14.82 -11.37 -10.35
CA GLY A 15 -13.90 -12.40 -9.85
C GLY A 15 -13.01 -11.91 -8.69
N MET A 16 -12.51 -10.67 -8.76
CA MET A 16 -11.78 -10.04 -7.65
C MET A 16 -12.65 -9.91 -6.40
N VAL A 17 -13.89 -9.45 -6.53
CA VAL A 17 -14.81 -9.31 -5.38
C VAL A 17 -15.17 -10.67 -4.78
N GLN A 18 -15.49 -11.66 -5.61
CA GLN A 18 -15.78 -13.03 -5.17
C GLN A 18 -14.57 -13.65 -4.46
N HIS A 19 -13.36 -13.38 -4.95
CA HIS A 19 -12.12 -13.80 -4.28
C HIS A 19 -12.04 -13.21 -2.87
N LEU A 20 -12.23 -11.90 -2.70
CA LEU A 20 -12.23 -11.26 -1.38
C LEU A 20 -13.33 -11.80 -0.44
N GLN A 21 -14.52 -12.12 -0.98
CA GLN A 21 -15.58 -12.79 -0.21
C GLN A 21 -15.15 -14.19 0.27
N SER A 22 -14.46 -14.96 -0.58
CA SER A 22 -14.01 -16.32 -0.22
C SER A 22 -13.00 -16.34 0.95
N PHE A 23 -12.28 -15.24 1.17
CA PHE A 23 -11.38 -15.05 2.32
C PHE A 23 -12.05 -14.37 3.53
N GLY A 24 -13.35 -14.07 3.45
CA GLY A 24 -14.10 -13.42 4.53
C GLY A 24 -13.74 -11.94 4.76
N ILE A 25 -13.08 -11.32 3.78
CA ILE A 25 -12.73 -9.89 3.80
C ILE A 25 -14.00 -9.07 3.56
N ILE A 26 -14.76 -9.43 2.52
CA ILE A 26 -16.10 -8.87 2.26
C ILE A 26 -17.12 -9.84 2.85
N LYS A 27 -17.94 -9.33 3.77
CA LYS A 27 -18.99 -10.05 4.48
C LYS A 27 -20.36 -9.52 4.08
N SER A 28 -20.47 -8.20 3.92
CA SER A 28 -21.70 -7.55 3.52
C SER A 28 -21.99 -7.75 2.02
N LYS A 29 -23.24 -8.14 1.74
CA LYS A 29 -23.78 -8.19 0.38
C LYS A 29 -23.74 -6.82 -0.29
N ARG A 30 -24.01 -5.75 0.47
CA ARG A 30 -24.04 -4.37 -0.04
C ARG A 30 -22.64 -3.88 -0.40
N VAL A 31 -21.63 -4.24 0.40
CA VAL A 31 -20.22 -3.94 0.09
C VAL A 31 -19.77 -4.70 -1.16
N ALA A 32 -20.15 -5.97 -1.30
CA ALA A 32 -19.85 -6.75 -2.51
C ALA A 32 -20.49 -6.12 -3.76
N GLU A 33 -21.79 -5.77 -3.68
CA GLU A 33 -22.54 -5.18 -4.79
C GLU A 33 -21.93 -3.84 -5.26
N VAL A 34 -21.54 -2.96 -4.33
CA VAL A 34 -20.94 -1.68 -4.73
C VAL A 34 -19.56 -1.86 -5.37
N MET A 35 -18.72 -2.76 -4.83
CA MET A 35 -17.40 -3.04 -5.42
C MET A 35 -17.51 -3.75 -6.77
N GLN A 36 -18.56 -4.54 -7.00
CA GLN A 36 -18.86 -5.11 -8.33
C GLN A 36 -19.32 -4.03 -9.31
N THR A 37 -20.10 -3.07 -8.84
CA THR A 37 -20.67 -1.97 -9.63
C THR A 37 -19.60 -0.96 -10.08
N ILE A 38 -18.66 -0.63 -9.18
CA ILE A 38 -17.54 0.27 -9.48
C ILE A 38 -16.35 -0.57 -9.97
N ASP A 39 -16.20 -0.70 -11.29
CA ASP A 39 -15.09 -1.48 -11.89
C ASP A 39 -13.74 -0.81 -11.58
N ARG A 40 -12.92 -1.48 -10.74
CA ARG A 40 -11.59 -1.01 -10.36
C ARG A 40 -10.68 -0.78 -11.57
N GLY A 41 -10.90 -1.49 -12.68
CA GLY A 41 -10.17 -1.32 -13.94
C GLY A 41 -10.22 0.11 -14.49
N LEU A 42 -11.27 0.88 -14.17
CA LEU A 42 -11.43 2.26 -14.61
C LEU A 42 -10.62 3.27 -13.79
N PHE A 43 -10.11 2.87 -12.62
CA PHE A 43 -9.48 3.75 -11.64
C PHE A 43 -7.97 3.52 -11.52
N VAL A 44 -7.39 2.72 -12.41
CA VAL A 44 -5.95 2.45 -12.43
C VAL A 44 -5.34 2.88 -13.77
N PRO A 45 -4.04 3.16 -13.82
CA PRO A 45 -3.36 3.45 -15.09
C PRO A 45 -3.54 2.33 -16.12
N GLU A 46 -3.53 2.70 -17.40
CA GLU A 46 -3.67 1.75 -18.50
C GLU A 46 -2.53 0.71 -18.48
N GLY A 47 -2.86 -0.54 -18.80
CA GLY A 47 -1.91 -1.65 -18.80
C GLY A 47 -1.54 -2.20 -17.41
N ALA A 48 -2.10 -1.64 -16.34
CA ALA A 48 -1.80 -2.10 -14.98
C ALA A 48 -2.60 -3.35 -14.58
N THR A 49 -2.13 -4.06 -13.55
CA THR A 49 -2.78 -5.27 -13.00
C THR A 49 -3.95 -4.91 -12.08
N SER A 50 -5.06 -4.44 -12.66
CA SER A 50 -6.17 -3.77 -11.94
C SER A 50 -6.83 -4.61 -10.85
N TYR A 51 -6.89 -5.93 -11.03
CA TYR A 51 -7.71 -6.85 -10.22
C TYR A 51 -6.91 -7.73 -9.28
N VAL A 52 -5.60 -7.51 -9.17
CA VAL A 52 -4.74 -8.20 -8.21
C VAL A 52 -4.86 -7.52 -6.85
N ASP A 53 -5.00 -8.29 -5.79
CA ASP A 53 -5.15 -7.77 -4.42
C ASP A 53 -3.84 -7.18 -3.87
N SER A 54 -3.43 -6.04 -4.41
CA SER A 54 -2.18 -5.36 -4.06
C SER A 54 -2.31 -3.85 -4.31
N PRO A 55 -1.58 -3.01 -3.55
CA PRO A 55 -1.51 -1.59 -3.84
C PRO A 55 -0.72 -1.35 -5.13
N MET A 56 -1.06 -0.28 -5.84
CA MET A 56 -0.47 0.03 -7.13
C MET A 56 -0.11 1.52 -7.24
N GLN A 57 1.02 1.83 -7.85
CA GLN A 57 1.45 3.22 -8.05
C GLN A 57 0.57 3.92 -9.10
N ILE A 58 0.24 5.18 -8.82
CA ILE A 58 -0.61 6.03 -9.68
C ILE A 58 0.08 7.34 -10.08
N GLY A 59 1.40 7.40 -9.90
CA GLY A 59 2.19 8.65 -10.03
C GLY A 59 2.23 9.44 -8.72
N TYR A 60 2.94 10.57 -8.74
CA TYR A 60 2.98 11.56 -7.64
C TYR A 60 3.32 10.99 -6.25
N ASN A 61 4.12 9.92 -6.20
CA ASN A 61 4.43 9.18 -4.97
C ASN A 61 3.19 8.65 -4.22
N ALA A 62 2.08 8.48 -4.92
CA ALA A 62 0.83 7.95 -4.41
C ALA A 62 0.57 6.53 -4.92
N THR A 63 -0.26 5.80 -4.19
CA THR A 63 -0.73 4.47 -4.57
C THR A 63 -2.24 4.37 -4.41
N ILE A 64 -2.91 3.74 -5.36
CA ILE A 64 -4.25 3.20 -5.09
C ILE A 64 -4.12 2.00 -4.15
N SER A 65 -4.88 2.01 -3.07
CA SER A 65 -4.86 0.95 -2.05
C SER A 65 -5.29 -0.40 -2.62
N ALA A 66 -4.84 -1.48 -2.00
CA ALA A 66 -5.24 -2.83 -2.37
C ALA A 66 -6.77 -3.01 -2.27
N PRO A 67 -7.39 -3.81 -3.14
CA PRO A 67 -8.80 -4.18 -3.07
C PRO A 67 -9.30 -4.55 -1.66
N HIS A 68 -8.55 -5.35 -0.89
CA HIS A 68 -8.97 -5.72 0.47
C HIS A 68 -9.04 -4.52 1.43
N MET A 69 -8.20 -3.49 1.24
CA MET A 69 -8.23 -2.30 2.08
C MET A 69 -9.49 -1.47 1.81
N HIS A 70 -9.86 -1.32 0.53
CA HIS A 70 -11.13 -0.67 0.19
C HIS A 70 -12.33 -1.44 0.73
N ALA A 71 -12.33 -2.77 0.60
CA ALA A 71 -13.35 -3.63 1.16
C ALA A 71 -13.47 -3.45 2.69
N MET A 72 -12.35 -3.47 3.42
CA MET A 72 -12.32 -3.28 4.87
C MET A 72 -12.88 -1.91 5.28
N CYS A 73 -12.48 -0.83 4.61
CA CYS A 73 -12.99 0.51 4.90
C CYS A 73 -14.49 0.64 4.61
N LEU A 74 -14.98 0.02 3.52
CA LEU A 74 -16.41 -0.04 3.21
C LEU A 74 -17.19 -0.83 4.26
N GLU A 75 -16.69 -1.96 4.75
CA GLU A 75 -17.30 -2.74 5.83
C GLU A 75 -17.37 -1.93 7.14
N LEU A 76 -16.29 -1.25 7.51
CA LEU A 76 -16.23 -0.44 8.74
C LEU A 76 -17.21 0.75 8.71
N LEU A 77 -17.46 1.30 7.52
CA LEU A 77 -18.31 2.47 7.30
C LEU A 77 -19.72 2.13 6.77
N GLU A 78 -20.04 0.86 6.49
CA GLU A 78 -21.27 0.47 5.79
C GLU A 78 -22.54 1.04 6.43
N SER A 79 -22.61 0.98 7.77
CA SER A 79 -23.76 1.46 8.55
C SER A 79 -23.95 2.98 8.53
N HIS A 80 -22.90 3.73 8.12
CA HIS A 80 -22.82 5.19 8.00
C HIS A 80 -22.77 5.66 6.54
N LEU A 81 -22.83 4.73 5.58
CA LEU A 81 -22.90 5.01 4.15
C LEU A 81 -24.27 4.58 3.63
N LYS A 82 -25.38 5.17 4.11
CA LYS A 82 -26.75 4.83 3.68
C LYS A 82 -27.33 5.87 2.73
N PRO A 83 -28.38 5.56 1.95
CA PRO A 83 -29.03 6.54 1.10
C PRO A 83 -29.39 7.82 1.87
N GLY A 84 -29.03 8.98 1.32
CA GLY A 84 -29.25 10.28 1.97
C GLY A 84 -28.15 10.75 2.93
N MET A 85 -27.16 9.91 3.25
CA MET A 85 -26.05 10.27 4.14
C MET A 85 -24.96 11.09 3.44
N HIS A 86 -24.15 11.76 4.24
CA HIS A 86 -23.02 12.58 3.82
C HIS A 86 -21.71 11.87 4.12
N ALA A 87 -20.86 11.71 3.12
CA ALA A 87 -19.57 11.07 3.22
C ALA A 87 -18.43 11.98 2.73
N LEU A 88 -17.31 11.97 3.47
CA LEU A 88 -16.06 12.64 3.09
C LEU A 88 -14.96 11.59 2.90
N ASP A 89 -14.24 11.66 1.78
CA ASP A 89 -13.06 10.85 1.50
C ASP A 89 -11.82 11.74 1.36
N VAL A 90 -10.97 11.71 2.37
CA VAL A 90 -9.75 12.53 2.46
C VAL A 90 -8.57 11.77 1.86
N GLY A 91 -7.88 12.38 0.90
CA GLY A 91 -6.86 11.69 0.10
C GLY A 91 -7.50 10.75 -0.91
N SER A 92 -8.49 11.26 -1.64
CA SER A 92 -9.33 10.49 -2.57
C SER A 92 -8.54 9.83 -3.72
N GLY A 93 -7.34 10.33 -4.06
CA GLY A 93 -6.43 9.71 -5.01
C GLY A 93 -7.06 9.46 -6.37
N THR A 94 -7.27 8.19 -6.72
CA THR A 94 -7.89 7.80 -8.00
C THR A 94 -9.39 8.03 -8.07
N GLY A 95 -10.05 8.29 -6.94
CA GLY A 95 -11.50 8.43 -6.82
C GLY A 95 -12.27 7.11 -6.68
N TYR A 96 -11.60 5.95 -6.64
CA TYR A 96 -12.27 4.64 -6.58
C TYR A 96 -13.16 4.50 -5.33
N LEU A 97 -12.61 4.73 -4.14
CA LEU A 97 -13.35 4.56 -2.90
C LEU A 97 -14.43 5.64 -2.75
N THR A 98 -14.14 6.87 -3.19
CA THR A 98 -15.10 7.96 -3.25
C THR A 98 -16.29 7.63 -4.14
N ALA A 99 -16.07 7.00 -5.31
CA ALA A 99 -17.14 6.53 -6.19
C ALA A 99 -17.98 5.43 -5.54
N CYS A 100 -17.37 4.51 -4.79
CA CYS A 100 -18.10 3.53 -3.99
C CYS A 100 -19.00 4.21 -2.94
N PHE A 101 -18.49 5.21 -2.21
CA PHE A 101 -19.30 5.97 -1.25
C PHE A 101 -20.47 6.67 -1.93
N ALA A 102 -20.23 7.32 -3.07
CA ALA A 102 -21.27 8.00 -3.84
C ALA A 102 -22.41 7.05 -4.23
N VAL A 103 -22.10 5.84 -4.72
CA VAL A 103 -23.12 4.83 -5.03
C VAL A 103 -23.87 4.36 -3.78
N MET A 104 -23.18 4.21 -2.64
CA MET A 104 -23.83 3.79 -1.39
C MET A 104 -24.78 4.84 -0.81
N VAL A 105 -24.42 6.13 -0.87
CA VAL A 105 -25.26 7.22 -0.33
C VAL A 105 -26.30 7.74 -1.34
N GLY A 106 -26.09 7.48 -2.63
CA GLY A 106 -27.03 7.80 -3.70
C GLY A 106 -27.25 9.30 -3.94
N ALA A 107 -28.14 9.62 -4.88
CA ALA A 107 -28.41 10.99 -5.32
C ALA A 107 -29.02 11.91 -4.24
N GLN A 108 -29.67 11.33 -3.22
CA GLN A 108 -30.24 12.08 -2.09
C GLN A 108 -29.18 12.40 -1.03
N GLY A 109 -28.02 11.75 -1.08
CA GLY A 109 -26.91 11.99 -0.17
C GLY A 109 -25.91 12.99 -0.72
N ARG A 110 -24.74 13.02 -0.08
CA ARG A 110 -23.61 13.86 -0.49
C ARG A 110 -22.33 13.07 -0.35
N THR A 111 -21.49 13.06 -1.38
CA THR A 111 -20.12 12.52 -1.29
C THR A 111 -19.12 13.56 -1.76
N VAL A 112 -18.08 13.76 -0.96
CA VAL A 112 -17.01 14.72 -1.23
C VAL A 112 -15.68 13.97 -1.18
N GLY A 113 -14.90 14.02 -2.25
CA GLY A 113 -13.49 13.65 -2.25
C GLY A 113 -12.62 14.89 -2.10
N VAL A 114 -11.57 14.81 -1.29
CA VAL A 114 -10.54 15.85 -1.20
C VAL A 114 -9.19 15.22 -1.54
N GLU A 115 -8.45 15.86 -2.43
CA GLU A 115 -7.09 15.46 -2.83
C GLU A 115 -6.24 16.72 -3.00
N HIS A 116 -4.98 16.67 -2.57
CA HIS A 116 -4.09 17.84 -2.59
C HIS A 116 -3.32 17.98 -3.91
N ILE A 117 -3.24 16.91 -4.71
CA ILE A 117 -2.55 16.88 -6.00
C ILE A 117 -3.57 17.16 -7.12
N PRO A 118 -3.49 18.32 -7.81
CA PRO A 118 -4.44 18.70 -8.86
C PRO A 118 -4.58 17.66 -9.98
N GLU A 119 -3.49 17.04 -10.39
CA GLU A 119 -3.44 16.06 -11.46
C GLU A 119 -4.15 14.76 -11.08
N LEU A 120 -4.12 14.38 -9.79
CA LEU A 120 -4.90 13.24 -9.29
C LEU A 120 -6.39 13.57 -9.23
N VAL A 121 -6.76 14.81 -8.89
CA VAL A 121 -8.16 15.26 -8.99
C VAL A 121 -8.67 15.16 -10.43
N GLU A 122 -7.93 15.70 -11.40
CA GLU A 122 -8.31 15.61 -12.81
C GLU A 122 -8.39 14.15 -13.28
N PHE A 123 -7.42 13.31 -12.88
CA PHE A 123 -7.42 11.89 -13.18
C PHE A 123 -8.65 11.18 -12.59
N SER A 124 -8.99 11.47 -11.34
CA SER A 124 -10.13 10.87 -10.65
C SER A 124 -11.46 11.22 -11.32
N ILE A 125 -11.67 12.49 -11.69
CA ILE A 125 -12.88 12.95 -12.37
C ILE A 125 -13.07 12.19 -13.68
N LYS A 126 -12.01 12.07 -14.50
CA LYS A 126 -12.05 11.32 -15.77
C LYS A 126 -12.36 9.83 -15.57
N ASN A 127 -11.93 9.23 -14.46
CA ASN A 127 -12.23 7.83 -14.15
C ASN A 127 -13.69 7.67 -13.72
N ILE A 128 -14.19 8.60 -12.90
CA ILE A 128 -15.57 8.62 -12.40
C ILE A 128 -16.57 8.80 -13.54
N GLU A 129 -16.30 9.69 -14.49
CA GLU A 129 -17.14 9.93 -15.66
C GLU A 129 -17.35 8.67 -16.52
N LYS A 130 -16.42 7.71 -16.45
CA LYS A 130 -16.50 6.42 -17.15
C LYS A 130 -17.16 5.32 -16.31
N SER A 131 -17.45 5.59 -15.04
CA SER A 131 -17.94 4.63 -14.06
C SER A 131 -19.45 4.73 -13.85
N ALA A 132 -20.02 3.80 -13.09
CA ALA A 132 -21.43 3.85 -12.68
C ALA A 132 -21.78 5.05 -11.78
N ALA A 133 -20.79 5.78 -11.24
CA ALA A 133 -21.00 6.99 -10.44
C ALA A 133 -21.10 8.28 -11.26
N ALA A 134 -20.99 8.21 -12.60
CA ALA A 134 -20.94 9.40 -13.47
C ALA A 134 -22.18 10.31 -13.34
N SER A 135 -23.38 9.73 -13.21
CA SER A 135 -24.62 10.53 -13.06
C SER A 135 -24.63 11.32 -11.75
N LEU A 136 -24.12 10.75 -10.66
CA LEU A 136 -24.05 11.40 -9.34
C LEU A 136 -23.11 12.61 -9.36
N LEU A 137 -22.00 12.50 -10.10
CA LEU A 137 -21.09 13.62 -10.33
C LEU A 137 -21.78 14.73 -11.12
N LYS A 138 -22.49 14.37 -12.20
CA LYS A 138 -23.20 15.33 -13.06
C LYS A 138 -24.38 16.03 -12.36
N GLU A 139 -25.12 15.29 -11.53
CA GLU A 139 -26.24 15.79 -10.73
C GLU A 139 -25.77 16.59 -9.51
N GLY A 140 -24.47 16.53 -9.21
CA GLY A 140 -23.83 17.30 -8.18
C GLY A 140 -24.01 16.73 -6.78
N SER A 141 -24.48 15.48 -6.59
CA SER A 141 -24.47 14.80 -5.28
C SER A 141 -23.09 14.23 -4.93
N PHE A 142 -22.21 14.11 -5.93
CA PHE A 142 -20.82 13.70 -5.79
C PHE A 142 -19.90 14.80 -6.33
N SER A 143 -18.82 15.12 -5.61
CA SER A 143 -17.79 16.07 -6.05
C SER A 143 -16.39 15.65 -5.56
N ILE A 144 -15.34 16.05 -6.28
CA ILE A 144 -13.94 15.91 -5.85
C ILE A 144 -13.26 17.27 -6.00
N HIS A 145 -12.49 17.66 -4.97
CA HIS A 145 -11.87 18.99 -4.88
C HIS A 145 -10.37 18.92 -4.63
N VAL A 146 -9.66 19.89 -5.20
CA VAL A 146 -8.26 20.16 -4.86
C VAL A 146 -8.20 20.92 -3.54
N ALA A 147 -7.81 20.27 -2.46
CA ALA A 147 -7.68 20.93 -1.15
C ALA A 147 -6.80 20.16 -0.15
N ASP A 148 -6.46 20.84 0.95
CA ASP A 148 -5.79 20.22 2.09
C ASP A 148 -6.77 19.39 2.92
N GLY A 149 -6.72 18.08 2.70
CA GLY A 149 -7.56 17.11 3.38
C GLY A 149 -7.50 17.13 4.92
N ARG A 150 -6.43 17.65 5.52
CA ARG A 150 -6.30 17.76 6.99
C ARG A 150 -7.31 18.73 7.58
N LEU A 151 -7.79 19.68 6.77
CA LEU A 151 -8.81 20.66 7.13
C LEU A 151 -10.25 20.17 6.86
N GLY A 152 -10.40 18.94 6.33
CA GLY A 152 -11.68 18.41 5.88
C GLY A 152 -12.28 19.20 4.72
N TRP A 153 -13.61 19.29 4.69
CA TRP A 153 -14.35 20.09 3.72
C TRP A 153 -15.61 20.70 4.37
N PRO A 154 -15.55 21.94 4.88
CA PRO A 154 -16.63 22.52 5.69
C PRO A 154 -17.96 22.71 4.96
N GLU A 155 -17.93 22.98 3.64
CA GLU A 155 -19.11 23.39 2.85
C GLU A 155 -20.28 22.39 2.91
N PHE A 156 -19.98 21.10 3.03
CA PHE A 156 -21.00 20.03 3.11
C PHE A 156 -20.97 19.27 4.44
N SER A 157 -20.25 19.81 5.42
CA SER A 157 -20.27 19.30 6.79
C SER A 157 -21.63 19.59 7.46
N PRO A 158 -22.03 18.82 8.47
CA PRO A 158 -21.32 17.67 9.05
C PRO A 158 -21.53 16.36 8.26
N TYR A 159 -20.62 15.39 8.44
CA TYR A 159 -20.59 14.10 7.73
C TYR A 159 -21.03 12.93 8.63
N ASP A 160 -21.76 11.97 8.06
CA ASP A 160 -22.09 10.69 8.71
C ASP A 160 -20.87 9.74 8.69
N ALA A 161 -20.10 9.78 7.60
CA ALA A 161 -18.90 8.98 7.40
C ALA A 161 -17.73 9.83 6.93
N ILE A 162 -16.56 9.65 7.54
CA ILE A 162 -15.29 10.20 7.05
C ILE A 162 -14.29 9.07 6.88
N HIS A 163 -13.62 9.03 5.73
CA HIS A 163 -12.48 8.15 5.49
C HIS A 163 -11.25 8.99 5.21
N VAL A 164 -10.09 8.49 5.62
CA VAL A 164 -8.79 9.08 5.28
C VAL A 164 -7.89 8.01 4.67
N GLY A 165 -7.57 8.17 3.38
CA GLY A 165 -6.73 7.24 2.62
C GLY A 165 -5.23 7.35 2.88
N ALA A 166 -4.79 8.42 3.54
CA ALA A 166 -3.40 8.68 3.89
C ALA A 166 -3.18 8.63 5.41
N ALA A 167 -2.04 8.11 5.84
CA ALA A 167 -1.67 8.07 7.24
C ALA A 167 -1.41 9.47 7.78
N ALA A 168 -1.97 9.76 8.95
CA ALA A 168 -1.71 10.99 9.69
C ALA A 168 -0.89 10.69 10.97
N PRO A 169 -0.02 11.60 11.43
CA PRO A 169 0.70 11.42 12.69
C PRO A 169 -0.26 11.32 13.88
N GLU A 170 -1.34 12.10 13.84
CA GLU A 170 -2.43 12.12 14.81
C GLU A 170 -3.76 12.37 14.08
N ILE A 171 -4.89 12.18 14.77
CA ILE A 171 -6.21 12.39 14.17
C ILE A 171 -6.44 13.90 14.03
N PRO A 172 -6.67 14.44 12.81
CA PRO A 172 -6.88 15.88 12.64
C PRO A 172 -8.16 16.36 13.35
N PRO A 173 -8.10 17.36 14.24
CA PRO A 173 -9.28 17.86 14.97
C PRO A 173 -10.43 18.32 14.07
N ALA A 174 -10.10 18.96 12.93
CA ALA A 174 -11.09 19.42 11.95
C ALA A 174 -11.98 18.29 11.43
N LEU A 175 -11.46 17.06 11.32
CA LEU A 175 -12.24 15.91 10.88
C LEU A 175 -13.20 15.43 11.98
N ILE A 176 -12.80 15.51 13.25
CA ILE A 176 -13.68 15.20 14.38
C ILE A 176 -14.78 16.25 14.52
N GLU A 177 -14.45 17.52 14.32
CA GLU A 177 -15.41 18.64 14.34
C GLU A 177 -16.48 18.48 13.26
N GLN A 178 -16.06 18.09 12.05
CA GLN A 178 -16.94 17.89 10.91
C GLN A 178 -17.73 16.57 10.92
N LEU A 179 -17.49 15.66 11.89
CA LEU A 179 -18.36 14.51 12.10
C LEU A 179 -19.69 14.92 12.74
N LYS A 180 -20.79 14.33 12.25
CA LYS A 180 -22.09 14.36 12.93
C LYS A 180 -22.01 13.63 14.28
N PRO A 181 -22.82 14.00 15.28
CA PRO A 181 -23.14 13.11 16.38
C PRO A 181 -23.72 11.79 15.83
N GLY A 182 -23.16 10.67 16.24
CA GLY A 182 -23.42 9.34 15.68
C GLY A 182 -22.63 9.01 14.40
N GLY A 183 -21.76 9.89 13.94
CA GLY A 183 -20.91 9.68 12.76
C GLY A 183 -19.63 8.91 13.07
N ARG A 184 -19.04 8.34 12.03
CA ARG A 184 -17.83 7.51 12.11
C ARG A 184 -16.71 8.01 11.21
N LEU A 185 -15.49 8.05 11.73
CA LEU A 185 -14.25 8.30 11.01
C LEU A 185 -13.37 7.05 10.99
N VAL A 186 -12.80 6.72 9.83
CA VAL A 186 -11.79 5.65 9.67
C VAL A 186 -10.50 6.28 9.14
N ILE A 187 -9.41 6.15 9.89
CA ILE A 187 -8.14 6.82 9.58
C ILE A 187 -6.92 5.98 10.02
N PRO A 188 -5.90 5.79 9.15
CA PRO A 188 -4.61 5.26 9.55
C PRO A 188 -3.83 6.32 10.35
N VAL A 189 -3.40 5.98 11.57
CA VAL A 189 -2.69 6.88 12.48
C VAL A 189 -1.34 6.29 12.88
N GLY A 190 -0.29 7.10 12.76
CA GLY A 190 1.06 6.76 13.18
C GLY A 190 2.11 7.14 12.14
N THR A 191 3.38 7.18 12.56
CA THR A 191 4.52 7.57 11.73
C THR A 191 5.29 6.36 11.21
N ILE A 192 5.82 5.53 12.12
CA ILE A 192 6.63 4.34 11.79
C ILE A 192 5.77 3.06 11.83
N SER A 193 4.90 2.94 12.83
CA SER A 193 3.87 1.92 12.93
C SER A 193 2.52 2.61 12.83
N GLN A 194 1.71 2.21 11.84
CA GLN A 194 0.40 2.81 11.60
C GLN A 194 -0.69 1.82 12.03
N GLU A 195 -1.68 2.31 12.75
CA GLU A 195 -2.87 1.57 13.14
C GLU A 195 -4.08 2.20 12.46
N LEU A 196 -4.93 1.37 11.87
CA LEU A 196 -6.22 1.81 11.37
C LEU A 196 -7.13 2.04 12.56
N LYS A 197 -7.49 3.30 12.79
CA LYS A 197 -8.37 3.71 13.88
C LYS A 197 -9.78 3.93 13.37
N VAL A 198 -10.74 3.48 14.16
CA VAL A 198 -12.17 3.78 14.02
C VAL A 198 -12.53 4.75 15.14
N VAL A 199 -13.09 5.88 14.77
CA VAL A 199 -13.48 6.97 15.68
C VAL A 199 -14.98 7.15 15.55
N ASP A 200 -15.72 6.88 16.62
CA ASP A 200 -17.16 7.10 16.70
C ASP A 200 -17.44 8.34 17.55
N LYS A 201 -18.22 9.29 17.01
CA LYS A 201 -18.66 10.47 17.75
C LYS A 201 -20.01 10.18 18.39
N ASN A 202 -20.07 10.21 19.71
CA ASN A 202 -21.31 9.98 20.46
C ASN A 202 -22.29 11.14 20.31
N ALA A 203 -23.55 10.93 20.70
CA ALA A 203 -24.59 11.95 20.65
C ALA A 203 -24.28 13.19 21.49
N ASP A 204 -23.51 13.03 22.58
CA ASP A 204 -23.06 14.10 23.47
C ASP A 204 -21.80 14.83 22.98
N GLY A 205 -21.26 14.44 21.81
CA GLY A 205 -20.06 15.02 21.21
C GLY A 205 -18.75 14.40 21.67
N THR A 206 -18.75 13.48 22.65
CA THR A 206 -17.55 12.73 23.03
C THR A 206 -17.13 11.74 21.94
N VAL A 207 -15.84 11.37 21.89
CA VAL A 207 -15.31 10.45 20.88
C VAL A 207 -14.79 9.15 21.49
N ASN A 208 -15.18 8.04 20.90
CA ASN A 208 -14.65 6.71 21.19
C ASN A 208 -13.67 6.31 20.08
N ILE A 209 -12.46 5.88 20.44
CA ILE A 209 -11.41 5.53 19.49
C ILE A 209 -11.00 4.08 19.71
N GLN A 210 -11.06 3.27 18.65
CA GLN A 210 -10.69 1.86 18.64
C GLN A 210 -9.64 1.60 17.56
N SER A 211 -8.66 0.74 17.85
CA SER A 211 -7.70 0.27 16.86
C SER A 211 -8.18 -1.06 16.27
N GLU A 212 -8.34 -1.13 14.96
CA GLU A 212 -8.79 -2.35 14.26
C GLU A 212 -7.62 -3.27 13.90
N THR A 213 -6.64 -2.73 13.17
CA THR A 213 -5.49 -3.51 12.70
C THR A 213 -4.30 -2.62 12.36
N GLY A 214 -3.10 -3.21 12.29
CA GLY A 214 -1.92 -2.53 11.78
C GLY A 214 -1.98 -2.40 10.26
N VAL A 215 -1.76 -1.21 9.72
CA VAL A 215 -1.86 -0.91 8.28
C VAL A 215 -0.61 -0.20 7.76
N ARG A 216 -0.52 -0.02 6.44
CA ARG A 216 0.49 0.81 5.78
C ARG A 216 -0.17 1.64 4.68
N SER A 217 -0.28 2.94 4.91
CA SER A 217 -0.79 3.94 3.97
C SER A 217 0.29 4.98 3.64
N ALA A 218 0.14 5.67 2.51
CA ALA A 218 0.99 6.81 2.16
C ALA A 218 0.88 7.91 3.23
N ALA A 219 1.98 8.61 3.54
CA ALA A 219 1.96 9.66 4.56
C ALA A 219 1.23 10.91 4.04
N SER A 220 0.45 11.55 4.91
CA SER A 220 -0.05 12.91 4.67
C SER A 220 1.12 13.90 4.67
N SER A 221 1.27 14.67 3.58
CA SER A 221 2.41 15.58 3.39
C SER A 221 2.46 16.69 4.45
N THR A 222 3.65 16.99 4.98
CA THR A 222 3.90 18.17 5.82
C THR A 222 4.18 19.42 4.98
N GLU A 223 4.01 20.63 5.55
CA GLU A 223 4.25 21.91 4.85
C GLU A 223 5.69 22.02 4.32
N SER A 224 6.67 21.46 5.04
CA SER A 224 8.09 21.46 4.66
C SER A 224 8.45 20.46 3.56
N GLU A 225 7.65 19.40 3.36
CA GLU A 225 7.79 18.49 2.21
C GLU A 225 7.26 19.12 0.92
N ARG A 226 6.28 20.04 1.02
CA ARG A 226 5.69 20.76 -0.12
C ARG A 226 6.69 21.69 -0.82
N GLU A 227 7.53 22.40 -0.06
CA GLU A 227 8.57 23.27 -0.65
C GLU A 227 9.63 22.45 -1.43
N ARG A 228 10.04 21.29 -0.91
CA ARG A 228 11.02 20.43 -1.58
C ARG A 228 10.50 19.74 -2.84
N LEU A 229 9.19 19.49 -2.92
CA LEU A 229 8.57 18.90 -4.11
C LEU A 229 8.48 19.93 -5.26
N ARG A 230 8.16 21.20 -4.96
CA ARG A 230 8.16 22.28 -5.96
C ARG A 230 9.53 22.51 -6.61
N GLU A 231 10.60 22.40 -5.83
CA GLU A 231 11.97 22.59 -6.35
C GLU A 231 12.45 21.42 -7.23
N ARG A 232 11.92 20.21 -7.05
CA ARG A 232 12.29 19.03 -7.84
C ARG A 232 11.59 18.91 -9.19
N GLU A 233 10.41 19.50 -9.34
CA GLU A 233 9.60 19.38 -10.57
C GLU A 233 10.04 20.34 -11.69
N MET A 234 10.79 21.41 -11.38
CA MET A 234 11.38 22.29 -12.40
C MET A 234 12.48 21.64 -13.25
N TRP A 235 12.97 20.45 -12.89
CA TRP A 235 14.14 19.83 -13.54
C TRP A 235 13.85 18.65 -14.46
N CYS A 236 12.57 18.26 -14.63
CA CYS A 236 12.21 17.10 -15.44
C CYS A 236 11.16 17.44 -16.51
N ASN A 237 11.46 18.40 -17.38
CA ASN A 237 10.73 18.60 -18.63
C ASN A 237 11.72 18.81 -19.79
N SER A 238 12.20 17.70 -20.35
CA SER A 238 12.70 17.67 -21.72
C SER A 238 12.54 16.28 -22.35
N THR A 239 12.08 16.27 -23.60
CA THR A 239 12.13 15.20 -24.63
C THR A 239 11.10 14.05 -24.62
N SER A 240 9.90 14.33 -25.13
CA SER A 240 9.34 13.95 -26.46
C SER A 240 9.61 12.58 -27.15
N ILE A 241 8.50 11.95 -27.61
CA ILE A 241 8.22 11.29 -28.93
C ILE A 241 8.06 9.73 -29.03
N SER A 242 6.80 9.35 -29.32
CA SER A 242 6.17 8.29 -30.19
C SER A 242 6.91 7.00 -30.59
N LEU A 243 6.27 5.86 -30.89
CA LEU A 243 5.30 5.58 -31.98
C LEU A 243 4.85 4.09 -31.91
N SER A 244 4.03 3.67 -32.88
CA SER A 244 2.92 2.71 -32.80
C SER A 244 3.00 1.55 -33.82
N PHE A 245 2.20 0.47 -33.60
CA PHE A 245 1.63 -0.51 -34.57
C PHE A 245 2.58 -1.58 -35.19
N LEU A 246 2.23 -2.80 -35.66
CA LEU A 246 1.04 -3.61 -36.07
C LEU A 246 1.35 -5.12 -35.80
N GLN A 247 0.45 -5.98 -35.30
CA GLN A 247 -0.53 -6.87 -35.97
C GLN A 247 0.04 -7.98 -36.90
N THR A 248 -0.35 -9.26 -36.71
CA THR A 248 -1.06 -10.14 -37.70
C THR A 248 -1.25 -11.59 -37.20
N THR A 249 -2.45 -12.08 -37.51
CA THR A 249 -3.20 -13.33 -37.31
C THR A 249 -2.63 -14.58 -37.99
N ILE A 250 -2.90 -15.79 -37.46
CA ILE A 250 -3.16 -17.02 -38.25
C ILE A 250 -4.29 -17.83 -37.59
N GLN A 251 -5.18 -18.33 -38.44
CA GLN A 251 -6.45 -19.02 -38.20
C GLN A 251 -6.35 -20.51 -38.64
N HIS A 252 -7.41 -21.29 -38.38
CA HIS A 252 -7.70 -22.71 -38.70
C HIS A 252 -7.49 -23.69 -37.52
N SER A 253 -8.36 -24.67 -37.25
CA SER A 253 -9.51 -25.23 -37.99
C SER A 253 -10.42 -26.01 -37.01
N GLN A 254 -11.72 -26.06 -37.33
CA GLN A 254 -12.73 -26.90 -36.69
C GLN A 254 -12.51 -28.39 -36.99
N LEU A 255 -12.88 -29.27 -36.06
CA LEU A 255 -13.52 -30.55 -36.37
C LEU A 255 -14.51 -30.93 -35.26
N SER A 256 -15.53 -31.66 -35.68
CA SER A 256 -16.87 -31.78 -35.13
C SER A 256 -17.15 -33.13 -34.46
N ASN A 257 -18.30 -33.15 -33.76
CA ASN A 257 -19.23 -34.25 -33.50
C ASN A 257 -19.06 -35.12 -32.24
N GLY A 258 -20.18 -35.24 -31.51
CA GLY A 258 -20.44 -36.33 -30.57
C GLY A 258 -21.39 -35.95 -29.43
N VAL A 259 -22.70 -35.90 -29.71
CA VAL A 259 -23.76 -35.91 -28.69
C VAL A 259 -24.21 -37.35 -28.48
N PHE A 260 -24.32 -37.83 -27.24
CA PHE A 260 -25.34 -38.78 -26.72
C PHE A 260 -25.22 -38.91 -25.18
N PRO A 261 -26.26 -39.36 -24.45
CA PRO A 261 -26.76 -38.66 -23.26
C PRO A 261 -26.56 -39.39 -21.91
N ASN A 262 -26.74 -38.60 -20.85
CA ASN A 262 -27.09 -38.91 -19.45
C ASN A 262 -26.58 -40.21 -18.81
N SER A 263 -25.63 -40.04 -17.89
CA SER A 263 -25.49 -40.87 -16.69
C SER A 263 -25.49 -39.97 -15.44
N VAL A 264 -26.29 -40.36 -14.46
CA VAL A 264 -26.44 -39.69 -13.16
C VAL A 264 -25.10 -39.77 -12.42
N GLN A 265 -24.45 -38.63 -12.17
CA GLN A 265 -23.24 -38.56 -11.34
C GLN A 265 -23.57 -38.07 -9.94
N ILE A 266 -23.34 -38.95 -8.96
CA ILE A 266 -23.36 -38.67 -7.53
C ILE A 266 -22.20 -37.72 -7.23
N ALA A 267 -22.47 -36.60 -6.55
CA ALA A 267 -21.47 -35.60 -6.21
C ALA A 267 -20.35 -36.22 -5.33
N PRO A 268 -19.07 -36.11 -5.70
CA PRO A 268 -17.99 -36.56 -4.83
C PRO A 268 -17.84 -35.58 -3.67
N HIS A 269 -17.67 -36.11 -2.46
CA HIS A 269 -17.28 -35.31 -1.30
C HIS A 269 -16.05 -34.47 -1.64
N ARG A 270 -16.20 -33.13 -1.65
CA ARG A 270 -15.10 -32.19 -1.89
C ARG A 270 -14.03 -32.41 -0.83
N ARG A 271 -12.89 -33.00 -1.22
CA ARG A 271 -11.64 -32.86 -0.47
C ARG A 271 -11.32 -31.38 -0.41
N LEU A 272 -11.26 -30.82 0.81
CA LEU A 272 -10.65 -29.52 1.06
C LEU A 272 -9.20 -29.58 0.59
N VAL A 273 -8.92 -28.95 -0.55
CA VAL A 273 -7.55 -28.67 -0.98
C VAL A 273 -7.24 -27.27 -0.47
N VAL A 274 -6.43 -27.19 0.59
CA VAL A 274 -5.85 -25.92 1.03
C VAL A 274 -4.72 -25.60 0.06
N GLU A 275 -5.00 -24.79 -0.97
CA GLU A 275 -3.95 -24.26 -1.83
C GLU A 275 -3.30 -23.07 -1.10
N ALA A 276 -2.10 -23.30 -0.56
CA ALA A 276 -1.27 -22.22 -0.05
C ALA A 276 -0.87 -21.31 -1.21
N ALA A 277 -1.37 -20.06 -1.22
CA ALA A 277 -0.92 -19.05 -2.17
C ALA A 277 0.60 -18.90 -2.05
N ALA A 278 1.32 -19.15 -3.14
CA ALA A 278 2.78 -19.07 -3.16
C ALA A 278 3.21 -17.61 -2.97
N THR A 279 3.63 -17.25 -1.77
CA THR A 279 4.19 -15.94 -1.46
C THR A 279 5.50 -15.73 -2.21
N THR A 280 5.75 -14.50 -2.66
CA THR A 280 7.01 -14.17 -3.31
C THR A 280 8.14 -14.13 -2.27
N ARG A 281 9.37 -14.46 -2.68
CA ARG A 281 10.55 -14.37 -1.79
C ARG A 281 10.73 -12.98 -1.17
N ARG A 282 10.25 -11.92 -1.83
CA ARG A 282 10.30 -10.54 -1.34
C ARG A 282 9.28 -10.30 -0.23
N GLU A 283 8.07 -10.83 -0.36
CA GLU A 283 7.02 -10.76 0.67
C GLU A 283 7.45 -11.54 1.91
N ASP A 284 7.94 -12.77 1.75
CA ASP A 284 8.44 -13.59 2.87
C ASP A 284 9.60 -12.92 3.61
N ARG A 285 10.49 -12.26 2.87
CA ARG A 285 11.57 -11.45 3.47
C ARG A 285 10.98 -10.28 4.24
N THR A 286 10.02 -9.55 3.66
CA THR A 286 9.41 -8.37 4.28
C THR A 286 8.67 -8.74 5.56
N ALA A 287 7.89 -9.83 5.54
CA ALA A 287 7.21 -10.36 6.72
C ALA A 287 8.20 -10.78 7.83
N ARG A 288 9.30 -11.45 7.48
CA ARG A 288 10.37 -11.78 8.44
C ARG A 288 11.06 -10.55 8.99
N HIS A 289 11.33 -9.56 8.14
CA HIS A 289 11.97 -8.31 8.53
C HIS A 289 11.13 -7.56 9.57
N ILE A 290 9.81 -7.46 9.33
CA ILE A 290 8.86 -6.88 10.28
C ILE A 290 8.87 -7.66 11.60
N ARG A 291 8.81 -9.00 11.54
CA ARG A 291 8.80 -9.85 12.75
C ARG A 291 10.09 -9.71 13.58
N ILE A 292 11.25 -9.58 12.93
CA ILE A 292 12.53 -9.35 13.62
C ILE A 292 12.52 -8.00 14.31
N ARG A 293 12.05 -6.94 13.63
CA ARG A 293 11.99 -5.59 14.18
C ARG A 293 10.96 -5.39 15.30
N LYS A 294 10.04 -6.36 15.53
CA LYS A 294 9.23 -6.40 16.75
C LYS A 294 10.04 -6.75 18.00
N LYS A 295 11.22 -7.35 17.85
CA LYS A 295 12.08 -7.84 18.95
C LYS A 295 13.45 -7.18 19.00
N VAL A 296 13.90 -6.60 17.88
CA VAL A 296 15.20 -5.96 17.72
C VAL A 296 14.98 -4.47 17.52
N GLU A 297 15.43 -3.69 18.49
CA GLU A 297 15.34 -2.23 18.52
C GLU A 297 16.73 -1.64 18.80
N GLY A 298 17.05 -0.51 18.16
CA GLY A 298 18.30 0.22 18.34
C GLY A 298 18.16 1.37 19.31
N THR A 299 18.71 1.21 20.51
CA THR A 299 18.79 2.29 21.52
C THR A 299 20.10 3.06 21.38
N PRO A 300 20.24 4.25 22.00
CA PRO A 300 21.52 4.97 22.01
C PRO A 300 22.67 4.15 22.60
N GLU A 301 22.40 3.29 23.59
CA GLU A 301 23.39 2.41 24.23
C GLU A 301 23.70 1.15 23.42
N ARG A 302 22.72 0.67 22.63
CA ARG A 302 22.85 -0.51 21.79
C ARG A 302 22.17 -0.27 20.43
N PRO A 303 22.81 0.51 19.54
CA PRO A 303 22.22 0.86 18.26
C PRO A 303 22.06 -0.37 17.36
N ARG A 304 21.11 -0.29 16.42
CA ARG A 304 20.73 -1.43 15.57
C ARG A 304 21.64 -1.51 14.35
N LEU A 305 22.34 -2.65 14.20
CA LEU A 305 23.12 -2.97 13.01
C LEU A 305 22.22 -3.64 11.97
N CYS A 306 21.75 -2.86 11.00
CA CYS A 306 20.87 -3.29 9.93
C CYS A 306 21.65 -3.70 8.69
N VAL A 307 21.41 -4.92 8.19
CA VAL A 307 22.04 -5.44 6.96
C VAL A 307 21.04 -5.50 5.81
N PHE A 308 21.39 -4.90 4.68
CA PHE A 308 20.68 -5.03 3.41
C PHE A 308 21.57 -5.71 2.36
N ARG A 309 21.01 -6.67 1.61
CA ARG A 309 21.71 -7.29 0.48
C ARG A 309 20.84 -7.36 -0.77
N SER A 310 21.45 -7.04 -1.90
CA SER A 310 20.88 -7.30 -3.22
C SER A 310 21.70 -8.37 -3.94
N ASN A 311 21.37 -8.63 -5.21
CA ASN A 311 22.18 -9.49 -6.06
C ASN A 311 23.54 -8.85 -6.40
N LYS A 312 23.67 -7.52 -6.27
CA LYS A 312 24.86 -6.76 -6.68
C LYS A 312 25.67 -6.18 -5.51
N HIS A 313 25.01 -5.82 -4.41
CA HIS A 313 25.65 -5.06 -3.33
C HIS A 313 25.20 -5.50 -1.93
N ILE A 314 26.05 -5.24 -0.94
CA ILE A 314 25.75 -5.41 0.49
C ILE A 314 25.98 -4.07 1.19
N TYR A 315 25.08 -3.73 2.10
CA TYR A 315 25.11 -2.53 2.92
C TYR A 315 24.85 -2.90 4.38
N ALA A 316 25.63 -2.31 5.26
CA ALA A 316 25.48 -2.40 6.70
C ALA A 316 25.37 -0.98 7.28
N GLN A 317 24.39 -0.74 8.14
CA GLN A 317 24.17 0.55 8.78
C GLN A 317 23.93 0.35 10.26
N VAL A 318 24.56 1.16 11.10
CA VAL A 318 24.28 1.24 12.53
C VAL A 318 23.42 2.46 12.78
N ILE A 319 22.22 2.24 13.32
CA ILE A 319 21.16 3.23 13.42
C ILE A 319 20.74 3.37 14.88
N ASP A 320 20.64 4.61 15.34
CA ASP A 320 19.89 4.97 16.55
C ASP A 320 18.42 5.20 16.15
N ASP A 321 17.54 4.26 16.52
CA ASP A 321 16.12 4.31 16.15
C ASP A 321 15.38 5.43 16.91
N THR A 322 15.88 5.89 18.05
CA THR A 322 15.29 6.99 18.82
C THR A 322 15.49 8.33 18.11
N LYS A 323 16.68 8.53 17.54
CA LYS A 323 17.04 9.77 16.82
C LYS A 323 16.85 9.67 15.31
N MET A 324 16.47 8.49 14.81
CA MET A 324 16.37 8.20 13.36
C MET A 324 17.66 8.57 12.60
N HIS A 325 18.82 8.39 13.24
CA HIS A 325 20.11 8.82 12.73
C HIS A 325 21.06 7.64 12.51
N THR A 326 21.72 7.61 11.35
CA THR A 326 22.72 6.59 11.04
C THR A 326 24.06 7.00 11.65
N LEU A 327 24.50 6.25 12.66
CA LEU A 327 25.76 6.48 13.37
C LEU A 327 26.96 6.01 12.55
N ALA A 328 26.88 4.87 11.89
CA ALA A 328 27.96 4.36 11.04
C ALA A 328 27.38 3.59 9.84
N SER A 329 28.13 3.54 8.73
CA SER A 329 27.73 2.76 7.56
C SER A 329 28.92 2.20 6.81
N ALA A 330 28.73 1.00 6.27
CA ALA A 330 29.70 0.35 5.39
C ALA A 330 28.96 -0.28 4.21
N SER A 331 29.53 -0.17 3.01
CA SER A 331 28.92 -0.79 1.83
C SER A 331 29.93 -1.12 0.77
N THR A 332 29.57 -2.05 -0.10
CA THR A 332 30.37 -2.39 -1.27
C THR A 332 30.49 -1.25 -2.29
N MET A 333 29.75 -0.14 -2.12
CA MET A 333 29.89 1.07 -2.94
C MET A 333 30.92 2.07 -2.41
N GLN A 334 31.43 1.89 -1.19
CA GLN A 334 32.48 2.76 -0.66
C GLN A 334 33.79 2.48 -1.42
N LYS A 335 34.48 3.54 -1.85
CA LYS A 335 35.72 3.45 -2.64
C LYS A 335 36.72 2.36 -2.15
N PRO A 336 37.01 2.24 -0.83
CA PRO A 336 37.98 1.26 -0.35
C PRO A 336 37.59 -0.20 -0.58
N ILE A 337 36.29 -0.50 -0.68
CA ILE A 337 35.77 -1.87 -0.85
C ILE A 337 35.41 -2.13 -2.31
N LEU A 338 35.03 -1.09 -3.05
CA LEU A 338 34.68 -1.18 -4.47
C LEU A 338 35.89 -1.49 -5.34
N GLU A 339 37.05 -0.91 -5.02
CA GLU A 339 38.29 -1.09 -5.79
C GLU A 339 39.01 -2.42 -5.46
N GLU A 340 38.70 -3.02 -4.30
CA GLU A 340 39.37 -4.23 -3.79
C GLU A 340 38.82 -5.53 -4.41
N PHE A 341 37.58 -5.53 -4.91
CA PHE A 341 36.90 -6.74 -5.38
C PHE A 341 36.28 -6.58 -6.77
N ASP A 342 36.31 -7.64 -7.56
CA ASP A 342 35.48 -7.75 -8.76
C ASP A 342 34.05 -8.16 -8.39
N TYR A 343 33.08 -7.37 -8.84
CA TYR A 343 31.65 -7.56 -8.58
C TYR A 343 30.90 -8.22 -9.74
N SER A 344 31.61 -8.73 -10.75
CA SER A 344 31.02 -9.45 -11.89
C SER A 344 30.05 -10.57 -11.47
N SER A 345 30.36 -11.26 -10.37
CA SER A 345 29.54 -12.35 -9.78
C SER A 345 28.64 -11.90 -8.61
N GLY A 346 28.51 -10.59 -8.39
CA GLY A 346 27.83 -10.03 -7.21
C GLY A 346 28.66 -10.16 -5.93
N PRO A 347 28.08 -9.87 -4.75
CA PRO A 347 28.84 -9.85 -3.51
C PRO A 347 29.03 -11.29 -3.01
N THR A 348 30.29 -11.72 -2.97
CA THR A 348 30.72 -13.03 -2.47
C THR A 348 30.77 -13.06 -0.93
N ILE A 349 31.13 -14.20 -0.35
CA ILE A 349 31.32 -14.34 1.10
C ILE A 349 32.46 -13.45 1.59
N ASP A 350 33.55 -13.34 0.83
CA ASP A 350 34.71 -12.54 1.23
C ASP A 350 34.43 -11.04 1.20
N VAL A 351 33.67 -10.58 0.20
CA VAL A 351 33.11 -9.21 0.17
C VAL A 351 32.27 -8.93 1.42
N ALA A 352 31.45 -9.90 1.85
CA ALA A 352 30.62 -9.74 3.04
C ALA A 352 31.45 -9.65 4.33
N LYS A 353 32.54 -10.41 4.44
CA LYS A 353 33.50 -10.31 5.55
C LYS A 353 34.15 -8.92 5.59
N ARG A 354 34.58 -8.41 4.43
CA ARG A 354 35.19 -7.07 4.33
C ARG A 354 34.25 -5.95 4.76
N VAL A 355 32.97 -6.04 4.37
CA VAL A 355 31.93 -5.10 4.84
C VAL A 355 31.72 -5.22 6.36
N GLY A 356 31.75 -6.44 6.91
CA GLY A 356 31.68 -6.70 8.35
C GLY A 356 32.84 -6.10 9.15
N GLU A 357 34.06 -6.23 8.64
CA GLU A 357 35.24 -5.56 9.19
C GLU A 357 35.11 -4.04 9.13
N ALA A 358 34.73 -3.49 7.98
CA ALA A 358 34.64 -2.05 7.77
C ALA A 358 33.60 -1.40 8.69
N ILE A 359 32.44 -2.04 8.89
CA ILE A 359 31.42 -1.51 9.81
C ILE A 359 31.88 -1.58 11.27
N ALA A 360 32.57 -2.65 11.66
CA ALA A 360 33.10 -2.79 13.03
C ALA A 360 34.12 -1.69 13.34
N LYS A 361 35.08 -1.45 12.44
CA LYS A 361 36.06 -0.35 12.58
C LYS A 361 35.38 1.01 12.67
N ALA A 362 34.43 1.30 11.78
CA ALA A 362 33.69 2.56 11.79
C ALA A 362 32.85 2.76 13.07
N CYS A 363 32.38 1.70 13.71
CA CYS A 363 31.69 1.75 14.99
C CYS A 363 32.64 2.00 16.15
N LEU A 364 33.77 1.29 16.20
CA LEU A 364 34.77 1.46 17.25
C LEU A 364 35.39 2.86 17.24
N GLU A 365 35.63 3.45 16.07
CA GLU A 365 36.07 4.86 15.93
C GLU A 365 35.07 5.84 16.55
N LYS A 366 33.79 5.46 16.62
CA LYS A 366 32.71 6.26 17.22
C LYS A 366 32.35 5.82 18.65
N GLY A 367 33.13 4.93 19.25
CA GLY A 367 32.90 4.41 20.60
C GLY A 367 31.70 3.47 20.73
N ILE A 368 31.27 2.84 19.64
CA ILE A 368 30.12 1.91 19.62
C ILE A 368 30.64 0.47 19.67
N GLU A 369 30.48 -0.20 20.81
CA GLU A 369 30.92 -1.59 20.99
C GLU A 369 29.76 -2.61 20.93
N LYS A 370 28.59 -2.23 21.47
CA LYS A 370 27.41 -3.10 21.57
C LYS A 370 26.39 -2.72 20.52
N VAL A 371 25.88 -3.70 19.77
CA VAL A 371 24.85 -3.47 18.75
C VAL A 371 23.74 -4.50 18.83
N ALA A 372 22.58 -4.18 18.26
CA ALA A 372 21.49 -5.12 18.08
C ALA A 372 21.47 -5.58 16.62
N PHE A 373 21.75 -6.85 16.35
CA PHE A 373 21.90 -7.33 14.98
C PHE A 373 20.55 -7.55 14.27
N ASP A 374 20.28 -6.73 13.26
CA ASP A 374 19.13 -6.84 12.37
C ASP A 374 19.57 -7.37 11.00
N ARG A 375 19.35 -8.66 10.79
CA ARG A 375 19.64 -9.36 9.53
C ARG A 375 18.71 -8.98 8.37
N GLY A 376 17.88 -7.94 8.48
CA GLY A 376 17.14 -7.37 7.35
C GLY A 376 16.10 -8.30 6.70
N GLY A 377 15.61 -9.29 7.46
CA GLY A 377 14.70 -10.34 6.98
C GLY A 377 15.36 -11.47 6.18
N TYR A 378 16.68 -11.47 6.01
CA TYR A 378 17.39 -12.55 5.33
C TYR A 378 17.63 -13.74 6.27
N PRO A 379 17.74 -14.98 5.74
CA PRO A 379 18.26 -16.11 6.52
C PRO A 379 19.66 -15.78 7.08
N TYR A 380 19.92 -16.20 8.32
CA TYR A 380 21.26 -16.13 8.90
C TYR A 380 22.06 -17.31 8.34
N HIS A 381 22.65 -17.10 7.17
CA HIS A 381 23.48 -18.07 6.47
C HIS A 381 24.34 -17.35 5.42
N GLY A 382 25.42 -18.00 4.99
CA GLY A 382 26.27 -17.54 3.89
C GLY A 382 26.78 -16.12 4.14
N ARG A 383 26.45 -15.18 3.24
CA ARG A 383 26.93 -13.78 3.30
C ARG A 383 26.52 -13.04 4.58
N ILE A 384 25.32 -13.29 5.08
CA ILE A 384 24.82 -12.59 6.29
C ILE A 384 25.57 -13.08 7.52
N GLU A 385 25.80 -14.39 7.60
CA GLU A 385 26.58 -15.02 8.66
C GLU A 385 28.05 -14.60 8.61
N ALA A 386 28.65 -14.57 7.42
CA ALA A 386 30.04 -14.15 7.23
C ALA A 386 30.26 -12.68 7.64
N LEU A 387 29.33 -11.78 7.29
CA LEU A 387 29.38 -10.38 7.74
C LEU A 387 29.27 -10.29 9.26
N ALA A 388 28.34 -11.04 9.86
CA ALA A 388 28.13 -11.04 11.30
C ALA A 388 29.36 -11.58 12.07
N ASN A 389 29.97 -12.66 11.59
CA ASN A 389 31.16 -13.25 12.20
C ASN A 389 32.35 -12.30 12.10
N ALA A 390 32.58 -11.70 10.93
CA ALA A 390 33.62 -10.68 10.77
C ALA A 390 33.38 -9.48 11.71
N ALA A 391 32.15 -8.97 11.80
CA ALA A 391 31.83 -7.87 12.70
C ALA A 391 32.15 -8.21 14.18
N ARG A 392 31.92 -9.47 14.62
CA ARG A 392 32.31 -9.94 15.96
C ARG A 392 33.81 -10.07 16.14
N GLU A 393 34.51 -10.63 15.17
CA GLU A 393 35.98 -10.77 15.18
C GLU A 393 36.68 -9.40 15.32
N TYR A 394 36.12 -8.36 14.70
CA TYR A 394 36.62 -7.00 14.76
C TYR A 394 36.02 -6.16 15.92
N GLY A 395 35.40 -6.80 16.92
CA GLY A 395 35.13 -6.19 18.23
C GLY A 395 33.68 -5.78 18.52
N LEU A 396 32.73 -5.96 17.59
CA LEU A 396 31.32 -5.70 17.89
C LEU A 396 30.67 -6.83 18.70
N GLN A 397 29.88 -6.49 19.70
CA GLN A 397 29.19 -7.43 20.59
C GLN A 397 27.69 -7.48 20.29
N PHE A 398 27.19 -8.65 19.88
CA PHE A 398 25.76 -8.90 19.59
C PHE A 398 25.36 -10.37 19.41
#